data_AF-A0A1S4ESP8-F1
#
_entry.id   AF-A0A1S4ESP8-F1
#
_cell.length_a   1.000
_cell.length_b   1.000
_cell.length_c   1.000
_cell.angle_alpha   90.00
_cell.angle_beta   90.00
_cell.angle_gamma   90.00
#
_symmetry.space_group_name_H-M   'P 1'
#
loop_
_entity.id
_entity.type
_entity.pdbx_description
1 polymer ?
#
loop_
_entity_poly.entity_id
_entity_poly.type
_entity_poly.pdbx_seq_one_letter_code
_entity_poly.pdbx_strand_id
1 'polypeptide(L)'
;MIICNDVWAYVFGFFFGRTPLIKLSPKKTWEGFIGGGFATVIFGLLFSYALCQHKYFVCPIEFSEKLGRMSIDCEPSQLFRPHEYSLPSFPGSFLSVVSIV
;
A
#
# COMPACT_ATOMS: atom_id res chain seq x y z
N MET A 1 8.39 3.44 -1.30
CA MET A 1 7.48 3.54 -2.47
C MET A 1 8.16 4.08 -3.72
N ILE A 2 9.01 5.12 -3.65
CA ILE A 2 9.71 5.69 -4.82
C ILE A 2 10.57 4.65 -5.58
N ILE A 3 11.37 3.87 -4.86
CA ILE A 3 12.21 2.81 -5.46
C ILE A 3 11.34 1.70 -6.07
N CYS A 4 10.28 1.27 -5.37
CA CYS A 4 9.33 0.28 -5.89
C CYS A 4 8.66 0.78 -7.16
N ASN A 5 8.24 2.05 -7.20
CA ASN A 5 7.65 2.67 -8.37
C ASN A 5 8.62 2.66 -9.56
N ASP A 6 9.89 2.97 -9.35
CA ASP A 6 10.89 2.97 -10.43
C ASP A 6 11.19 1.55 -10.94
N VAL A 7 11.28 0.57 -10.04
CA VAL A 7 11.44 -0.86 -10.40
C VAL A 7 10.22 -1.38 -11.16
N TRP A 8 9.00 -1.12 -10.67
CA TRP A 8 7.78 -1.58 -11.33
C TRP A 8 7.54 -0.87 -12.65
N ALA A 9 7.80 0.45 -12.74
CA ALA A 9 7.72 1.19 -14.00
C ALA A 9 8.72 0.66 -15.03
N TYR A 10 9.91 0.26 -14.60
CA TYR A 10 10.89 -0.40 -15.45
C TYR A 10 10.43 -1.80 -15.89
N VAL A 11 9.91 -2.63 -14.97
CA VAL A 11 9.42 -3.98 -15.29
C VAL A 11 8.26 -3.92 -16.30
N PHE A 12 7.23 -3.11 -16.04
CA PHE A 12 6.12 -2.95 -16.98
C PHE A 12 6.54 -2.25 -18.27
N GLY A 13 7.46 -1.29 -18.19
CA GLY A 13 8.04 -0.62 -19.35
C GLY A 13 8.86 -1.57 -20.24
N PHE A 14 9.55 -2.56 -19.67
CA PHE A 14 10.29 -3.57 -20.42
C PHE A 14 9.39 -4.61 -21.09
N PHE A 15 8.36 -5.10 -20.39
CA PHE A 15 7.47 -6.14 -20.91
C PHE A 15 6.41 -5.61 -21.90
N PHE A 16 5.84 -4.44 -21.63
CA PHE A 16 4.70 -3.90 -22.39
C PHE A 16 5.02 -2.62 -23.15
N GLY A 17 6.25 -2.11 -23.07
CA GLY A 17 6.67 -0.85 -23.67
C GLY A 17 6.63 -0.81 -25.18
N ARG A 18 5.47 -0.45 -25.75
CA ARG A 18 5.26 -0.27 -27.19
C ARG A 18 5.17 1.21 -27.56
N THR A 19 4.69 2.06 -26.64
CA THR A 19 4.44 3.49 -26.91
C THR A 19 5.34 4.43 -26.10
N PRO A 20 6.28 5.16 -26.72
CA PRO A 20 7.16 6.09 -26.02
C PRO A 20 6.39 7.35 -25.57
N LEU A 21 6.61 7.77 -24.31
CA LEU A 21 5.94 8.89 -23.66
C LEU A 21 6.35 10.26 -24.26
N ILE A 22 7.60 10.39 -24.72
CA ILE A 22 8.15 11.64 -25.24
C ILE A 22 9.33 11.37 -26.20
N LYS A 23 9.44 12.13 -27.30
CA LYS A 23 10.54 12.00 -28.29
C LYS A 23 11.93 12.32 -27.72
N LEU A 24 11.99 13.03 -26.60
CA LEU A 24 13.24 13.39 -25.91
C LEU A 24 13.82 12.22 -25.10
N SER A 25 13.00 11.24 -24.70
CA SER A 25 13.44 10.06 -23.93
C SER A 25 12.77 8.80 -24.47
N PRO A 26 13.34 8.18 -25.52
CA PRO A 26 12.74 7.05 -26.21
C PRO A 26 12.61 5.77 -25.36
N LYS A 27 13.15 5.77 -24.13
CA LYS A 27 13.10 4.62 -23.20
C LYS A 27 11.98 4.70 -22.16
N LYS A 28 11.27 5.83 -22.03
CA LYS A 28 10.11 5.94 -21.12
C LYS A 28 8.82 5.69 -21.89
N THR A 29 7.98 4.77 -21.40
CA THR A 29 6.75 4.34 -22.07
C THR A 29 5.51 4.72 -21.26
N TRP A 30 4.38 4.93 -21.94
CA TRP A 30 3.09 5.26 -21.28
C TRP A 30 2.56 4.07 -20.48
N GLU A 31 2.76 2.86 -20.98
CA GLU A 31 2.42 1.63 -20.29
C GLU A 31 3.24 1.44 -18.99
N GLY A 32 4.54 1.77 -19.01
CA GLY A 32 5.40 1.68 -17.83
C GLY A 32 5.01 2.67 -16.73
N PHE A 33 4.62 3.89 -17.08
CA PHE A 33 4.20 4.89 -16.10
C PHE A 33 2.90 4.50 -15.39
N ILE A 34 1.91 4.01 -16.13
CA ILE A 34 0.63 3.56 -15.58
C ILE A 34 0.80 2.27 -14.77
N GLY A 35 1.58 1.31 -15.29
CA GLY A 35 1.90 0.08 -14.57
C GLY A 35 2.64 0.34 -13.26
N GLY A 36 3.59 1.28 -13.25
CA GLY A 36 4.27 1.73 -12.05
C GLY A 36 3.31 2.36 -11.03
N GLY A 37 2.46 3.28 -11.47
CA GLY A 37 1.45 3.90 -10.60
C GLY A 37 0.49 2.89 -9.97
N PHE A 38 -0.06 1.99 -10.78
CA PHE A 38 -0.97 0.94 -10.32
C PHE A 38 -0.31 -0.03 -9.34
N ALA A 39 0.91 -0.50 -9.66
CA ALA A 39 1.68 -1.37 -8.77
C ALA A 39 2.02 -0.70 -7.44
N THR A 40 2.30 0.61 -7.46
CA THR A 40 2.63 1.38 -6.25
C THR A 40 1.42 1.52 -5.32
N VAL A 41 0.21 1.68 -5.87
CA VAL A 41 -1.05 1.71 -5.08
C VAL A 41 -1.28 0.35 -4.42
N ILE A 42 -1.23 -0.74 -5.19
CA ILE A 42 -1.44 -2.10 -4.65
C ILE A 42 -0.38 -2.44 -3.60
N PHE A 43 0.90 -2.20 -3.92
CA PHE A 43 1.98 -2.46 -2.99
C PHE A 43 1.85 -1.62 -1.71
N GLY A 44 1.41 -0.37 -1.81
CA GLY A 44 1.14 0.48 -0.66
C GLY A 44 0.07 -0.09 0.27
N LEU A 45 -1.06 -0.54 -0.30
CA LEU A 45 -2.14 -1.16 0.47
C LEU A 45 -1.69 -2.45 1.16
N LEU A 46 -1.02 -3.34 0.42
CA LEU A 46 -0.50 -4.60 0.97
C LEU A 46 0.56 -4.38 2.04
N PHE A 47 1.48 -3.43 1.82
CA PHE A 47 2.55 -3.13 2.76
C PHE A 47 2.01 -2.48 4.04
N SER A 48 1.03 -1.58 3.93
CA SER A 48 0.33 -1.02 5.08
C SER A 48 -0.39 -2.11 5.88
N TYR A 49 -1.09 -3.03 5.20
CA TYR A 49 -1.73 -4.18 5.84
C TYR A 49 -0.74 -5.05 6.61
N ALA A 50 0.41 -5.39 6.00
CA ALA A 50 1.44 -6.20 6.64
C ALA A 50 2.05 -5.52 7.88
N LEU A 51 2.30 -4.20 7.82
CA LEU A 51 2.84 -3.46 8.95
C LEU A 51 1.85 -3.36 10.12
N CYS A 52 0.56 -3.23 9.84
CA CYS A 52 -0.48 -3.15 10.88
C CYS A 52 -0.62 -4.45 11.69
N GLN A 53 -0.16 -5.60 11.19
CA GLN A 53 -0.14 -6.86 11.95
C GLN A 53 0.90 -6.87 13.08
N HIS A 54 1.90 -5.99 13.02
CA HIS A 54 2.95 -5.91 14.03
C HIS A 54 2.64 -4.81 15.06
N LYS A 55 2.29 -5.22 16.28
CA LYS A 55 2.01 -4.30 17.41
C LYS A 55 3.11 -3.28 17.68
N TYR A 56 4.35 -3.58 17.31
CA TYR A 56 5.50 -2.69 17.47
C TYR A 56 5.37 -1.37 16.68
N PHE A 57 4.66 -1.38 15.54
CA PHE A 57 4.45 -0.17 14.71
C PHE A 57 3.12 0.55 15.01
N VAL A 58 2.23 -0.09 15.76
CA VAL A 58 0.88 0.42 16.05
C VAL A 58 0.76 0.93 17.48
N CYS A 59 1.45 0.29 18.43
CA CYS A 59 1.37 0.61 19.85
C CYS A 59 2.57 1.45 20.32
N PRO A 60 2.32 2.53 21.10
CA PRO A 60 3.40 3.25 21.77
C PRO A 60 4.03 2.37 22.86
N ILE A 61 5.33 2.56 23.09
CA ILE A 61 6.06 1.87 24.16
C ILE A 61 5.79 2.63 25.47
N GLU A 62 5.09 1.99 26.40
CA GLU A 62 4.73 2.61 27.69
C GLU A 62 5.22 1.74 28.87
N PHE A 63 5.65 2.39 29.96
CA PHE A 63 6.14 1.72 31.15
C PHE A 63 4.94 1.29 32.00
N SER A 64 4.67 -0.02 32.08
CA SER A 64 3.56 -0.51 32.90
C SER A 64 4.02 -0.75 34.32
N GLU A 65 3.53 0.08 35.27
CA GLU A 65 3.82 -0.07 36.69
C GLU A 65 3.42 -1.45 37.25
N LYS A 66 2.39 -2.09 36.67
CA LYS A 66 1.90 -3.42 37.09
C LYS A 66 2.91 -4.54 36.85
N LEU A 67 3.85 -4.36 35.93
CA LEU A 67 4.74 -5.41 35.44
C LEU A 67 6.22 -5.06 35.59
N GLY A 68 6.53 -3.85 36.05
CA GLY A 68 7.90 -3.35 36.25
C GLY A 68 8.76 -3.33 34.98
N ARG A 69 8.13 -3.41 33.80
CA ARG A 69 8.81 -3.49 32.50
C ARG A 69 8.13 -2.60 31.45
N MET A 70 8.90 -2.19 30.46
CA MET A 70 8.40 -1.62 29.22
C MET A 70 7.44 -2.61 28.55
N SER A 71 6.19 -2.22 28.31
CA SER A 71 5.19 -3.07 27.66
C SER A 71 4.68 -2.43 26.38
N ILE A 72 4.40 -3.26 25.37
CA ILE A 72 3.95 -2.86 24.02
C ILE A 72 2.51 -3.37 23.78
N ASP A 73 1.86 -3.87 24.84
CA ASP A 73 0.49 -4.37 24.79
C ASP A 73 -0.48 -3.20 24.95
N CYS A 74 -0.81 -2.58 23.81
CA CYS A 74 -1.89 -1.61 23.71
C CYS A 74 -3.07 -2.21 22.93
N GLU A 75 -4.23 -1.61 23.12
CA GLU A 75 -5.38 -1.84 22.27
C GLU A 75 -5.31 -0.87 21.07
N PRO A 76 -5.14 -1.36 19.83
CA PRO A 76 -4.96 -0.48 18.67
C PRO A 76 -6.21 0.36 18.42
N SER A 77 -5.98 1.64 18.06
CA SER A 77 -7.05 2.60 17.77
C SER A 77 -7.87 2.16 16.55
N GLN A 78 -9.08 2.72 16.42
CA GLN A 78 -10.05 2.31 15.39
C GLN A 78 -9.52 2.44 13.95
N LEU A 79 -8.54 3.32 13.71
CA LEU A 79 -7.88 3.52 12.42
C LEU A 79 -7.00 2.34 11.99
N PHE A 80 -6.44 1.60 12.95
CA PHE A 80 -5.59 0.43 12.68
C PHE A 80 -6.35 -0.88 12.71
N ARG A 81 -7.68 -0.83 12.93
CA ARG A 81 -8.55 -2.00 12.84
C ARG A 81 -9.15 -2.08 11.44
N PRO A 82 -9.17 -3.27 10.82
CA PRO A 82 -9.81 -3.43 9.52
C PRO A 82 -11.30 -3.13 9.66
N HIS A 83 -11.78 -2.12 8.92
CA HIS A 83 -13.19 -1.79 8.79
C HIS A 83 -13.69 -2.23 7.42
N GLU A 84 -14.88 -2.83 7.40
CA GLU A 84 -15.54 -3.21 6.16
C GLU A 84 -16.38 -2.03 5.65
N TYR A 85 -15.91 -1.40 4.57
CA TYR A 85 -16.66 -0.33 3.91
C TYR A 85 -17.47 -0.91 2.73
N SER A 86 -18.79 -0.81 2.82
CA SER A 86 -19.69 -1.12 1.71
C SER A 86 -19.78 0.08 0.76
N LEU A 87 -19.08 0.01 -0.38
CA LEU A 87 -19.17 1.04 -1.42
C LEU A 87 -20.48 0.87 -2.23
N PRO A 88 -21.23 1.96 -2.50
CA PRO A 88 -22.42 1.88 -3.34
C PRO A 88 -22.02 1.49 -4.76
N SER A 89 -22.61 0.39 -5.22
CA SER A 89 -22.32 -0.30 -6.48
C SER A 89 -22.56 0.58 -7.72
N PHE A 90 -21.53 0.81 -8.53
CA PHE A 90 -21.68 0.99 -9.98
C PHE A 90 -21.87 -0.40 -10.61
N PRO A 91 -22.64 -0.55 -11.71
CA PRO A 91 -23.34 -1.78 -12.02
C PRO A 91 -22.36 -2.89 -12.43
N GLY A 92 -22.24 -3.93 -11.62
CA GLY A 92 -21.78 -5.25 -12.07
C GLY A 92 -20.54 -5.85 -11.40
N SER A 93 -19.91 -5.22 -10.40
CA SER A 93 -18.77 -5.86 -9.70
C SER A 93 -18.75 -5.53 -8.22
N PHE A 94 -18.98 -6.56 -7.40
CA PHE A 94 -18.89 -6.51 -5.95
C PHE A 94 -17.41 -6.39 -5.56
N LEU A 95 -16.95 -5.17 -5.28
CA LEU A 95 -15.60 -4.91 -4.78
C LEU A 95 -15.70 -4.61 -3.29
N SER A 96 -15.71 -5.64 -2.44
CA SER A 96 -15.46 -5.47 -1.01
C SER A 96 -14.02 -5.04 -0.82
N VAL A 97 -13.81 -3.76 -0.51
CA VAL A 97 -12.49 -3.25 -0.16
C VAL A 97 -12.36 -3.35 1.35
N VAL A 98 -11.63 -4.37 1.82
CA VAL A 98 -11.13 -4.40 3.20
C VAL A 98 -10.00 -3.37 3.26
N SER A 99 -10.30 -2.20 3.78
CA SER A 99 -9.36 -1.09 3.87
C SER A 99 -9.13 -0.76 5.33
N ILE A 100 -7.87 -0.75 5.75
CA ILE A 100 -7.43 -0.12 7.00
C ILE A 100 -7.36 1.38 6.66
N VAL A 101 -8.31 2.18 7.13
CA VAL A 101 -8.33 3.65 7.01
C VAL A 101 -8.27 4.24 8.39
#